data_AF-A0A2N3DFY1-F1
#
_entry.id   AF-A0A2N3DFY1-F1
#
_cell.length_a   1.000
_cell.length_b   1.000
_cell.length_c   1.000
_cell.angle_alpha   90.00
_cell.angle_beta   90.00
_cell.angle_gamma   90.00
#
_symmetry.space_group_name_H-M   'P 1'
#
loop_
_entity.id
_entity.type
_entity.pdbx_description
1 polymer ?
#
loop_
_entity_poly.entity_id
_entity_poly.type
_entity_poly.pdbx_seq_one_letter_code
_entity_poly.pdbx_strand_id
1 'polypeptide(L)'
;MTASPADRDLLSLLVERRDIFEARMAHFLSDTPASSPTTDSKIAARLLLDLVIASHNGDGFVEGAGVTASRKIFSHFGDALVPLLKDVLGPDIPISFLARCVDGYWRAVHAQVGE
;
A
#
# COMPACT_ATOMS: atom_id res chain seq x y z
N MET A 1 -9.67 -11.27 13.94
CA MET A 1 -8.84 -10.59 14.95
C MET A 1 -9.07 -9.10 14.80
N THR A 2 -9.63 -8.43 15.81
CA THR A 2 -9.83 -6.98 15.82
C THR A 2 -8.48 -6.25 15.88
N ALA A 3 -8.27 -5.25 15.02
CA ALA A 3 -7.08 -4.40 15.06
C ALA A 3 -6.92 -3.76 16.45
N SER A 4 -5.69 -3.79 16.99
CA SER A 4 -5.33 -3.17 18.26
C SER A 4 -5.59 -1.65 18.21
N PRO A 5 -5.82 -0.96 19.34
CA PRO A 5 -6.01 0.49 19.35
C PRO A 5 -4.83 1.26 18.72
N ALA A 6 -3.60 0.78 18.91
CA ALA A 6 -2.41 1.33 18.26
C ALA A 6 -2.40 1.16 16.72
N ASP A 7 -2.88 0.03 16.21
CA ASP A 7 -3.03 -0.19 14.76
C ASP A 7 -4.05 0.80 14.17
N ARG A 8 -5.13 1.08 14.90
CA ARG A 8 -6.15 2.04 14.45
C ARG A 8 -5.59 3.46 14.37
N ASP A 9 -4.78 3.87 15.35
CA ASP A 9 -4.12 5.17 15.35
C ASP A 9 -3.15 5.31 14.17
N LEU A 10 -2.33 4.28 13.92
CA LEU A 10 -1.41 4.22 12.77
C LEU A 10 -2.15 4.22 11.43
N LEU A 11 -3.29 3.52 11.32
CA LEU A 11 -4.14 3.58 10.15
C LEU A 11 -4.75 4.98 9.95
N SER A 12 -5.24 5.61 11.02
CA SER A 12 -5.77 6.97 10.95
C SER A 12 -4.68 7.95 10.49
N LEU A 13 -3.46 7.81 10.99
CA LEU A 13 -2.31 8.60 10.57
C LEU A 13 -1.93 8.33 9.11
N LEU A 14 -1.99 7.08 8.66
CA LEU A 14 -1.76 6.70 7.26
C LEU A 14 -2.81 7.31 6.33
N VAL A 15 -4.08 7.32 6.75
CA VAL A 15 -5.16 7.96 6.00
C VAL A 15 -4.98 9.47 5.95
N GLU A 16 -4.56 10.11 7.05
CA GLU A 16 -4.26 11.55 7.08
C GLU A 16 -3.08 11.91 6.16
N ARG A 17 -2.02 11.08 6.17
CA ARG A 17 -0.79 11.27 5.37
C ARG A 17 -0.83 10.56 4.03
N ARG A 18 -2.02 10.18 3.58
CA ARG A 18 -2.26 9.43 2.35
C ARG A 18 -1.62 10.09 1.13
N ASP A 19 -1.78 11.41 0.99
CA ASP A 19 -1.23 12.18 -0.13
C ASP A 19 0.30 12.06 -0.22
N ILE A 20 0.98 12.09 0.93
CA ILE A 20 2.45 11.95 1.02
C ILE A 20 2.86 10.53 0.60
N PHE A 21 2.17 9.51 1.10
CA PHE A 21 2.45 8.13 0.74
C PHE A 21 2.25 7.90 -0.77
N GLU A 22 1.12 8.35 -1.33
CA GLU A 22 0.80 8.19 -2.74
C GLU A 22 1.81 8.91 -3.63
N ALA A 23 2.21 10.13 -3.29
CA ALA A 23 3.22 10.87 -4.05
C ALA A 23 4.58 10.16 -4.07
N ARG A 24 5.03 9.64 -2.91
CA ARG A 24 6.30 8.91 -2.77
C ARG A 24 6.25 7.56 -3.49
N MET A 25 5.16 6.82 -3.32
CA MET A 25 4.95 5.53 -3.96
C MET A 25 4.86 5.68 -5.48
N ALA A 26 4.13 6.69 -5.99
CA ALA A 26 4.05 6.94 -7.42
C ALA A 26 5.42 7.26 -8.02
N HIS A 27 6.28 7.96 -7.27
CA HIS A 27 7.66 8.21 -7.68
C HIS A 27 8.49 6.92 -7.72
N PHE A 28 8.33 6.04 -6.72
CA PHE A 28 9.00 4.73 -6.71
C PHE A 28 8.53 3.78 -7.83
N LEU A 29 7.23 3.80 -8.13
CA LEU A 29 6.64 3.01 -9.22
C LEU A 29 7.00 3.55 -10.60
N SER A 30 7.48 4.79 -10.68
CA SER A 30 8.00 5.33 -11.93
C SER A 30 9.39 4.75 -12.16
N ASP A 31 9.51 3.88 -13.17
CA ASP A 31 10.74 3.15 -13.56
C ASP A 31 11.98 4.06 -13.76
N THR A 32 11.76 5.38 -13.85
CA THR A 32 12.78 6.40 -14.07
C THR A 32 12.82 7.39 -12.89
N PRO A 33 13.89 7.41 -12.07
CA PRO A 33 14.01 8.30 -10.91
C PRO A 33 14.08 9.79 -11.27
N ALA A 34 14.33 10.13 -12.54
CA ALA A 34 14.40 11.51 -13.04
C ALA A 34 13.08 12.02 -13.65
N SER A 35 12.04 11.18 -13.76
CA SER A 35 10.77 11.56 -14.39
C SER A 35 9.70 11.83 -13.34
N SER A 36 8.87 12.84 -13.62
CA SER A 36 7.64 13.06 -12.86
C SER A 36 6.76 11.81 -12.90
N PRO A 37 6.09 11.45 -11.79
CA PRO A 37 5.29 10.24 -11.75
C PRO A 37 4.15 10.30 -12.77
N THR A 38 4.01 9.23 -13.53
CA THR A 38 2.97 9.12 -14.56
C THR A 38 1.59 9.05 -13.91
N THR A 39 0.55 9.39 -14.67
CA THR A 39 -0.85 9.26 -14.21
C THR A 39 -1.15 7.81 -13.78
N ASP A 40 -0.61 6.83 -14.49
CA ASP A 40 -0.77 5.41 -14.18
C ASP A 40 -0.11 5.03 -12.84
N SER A 41 1.13 5.49 -12.60
CA SER A 41 1.84 5.25 -11.34
C SER A 41 1.13 5.88 -10.14
N LYS A 42 0.49 7.05 -10.32
CA LYS A 42 -0.33 7.68 -9.27
C LYS A 42 -1.60 6.90 -8.98
N ILE A 43 -2.29 6.45 -10.04
CA ILE A 43 -3.50 5.62 -9.90
C ILE A 43 -3.15 4.29 -9.22
N ALA A 44 -2.06 3.64 -9.62
CA ALA A 44 -1.59 2.41 -9.01
C ALA A 44 -1.23 2.59 -7.53
N ALA A 45 -0.45 3.63 -7.18
CA ALA A 45 -0.11 3.94 -5.79
C ALA A 45 -1.36 4.13 -4.93
N ARG A 46 -2.35 4.86 -5.46
CA ARG A 46 -3.63 5.12 -4.80
C ARG A 46 -4.43 3.84 -4.56
N LEU A 47 -4.66 3.06 -5.62
CA LEU A 47 -5.47 1.84 -5.56
C LEU A 47 -4.84 0.77 -4.65
N LEU A 48 -3.52 0.62 -4.71
CA LEU A 48 -2.80 -0.35 -3.88
C LEU A 48 -2.71 0.10 -2.42
N LEU A 49 -2.69 1.41 -2.13
CA LEU A 49 -2.81 1.90 -0.76
C LEU A 49 -4.22 1.68 -0.18
N ASP A 50 -5.29 1.96 -0.94
CA ASP A 50 -6.66 1.63 -0.52
C ASP A 50 -6.80 0.13 -0.22
N LEU A 51 -6.14 -0.73 -1.01
CA LEU A 51 -6.11 -2.17 -0.79
C LEU A 51 -5.49 -2.56 0.56
N VAL A 52 -4.36 -1.95 0.91
CA VAL A 52 -3.69 -2.16 2.20
C VAL A 52 -4.60 -1.74 3.35
N ILE A 53 -5.25 -0.58 3.24
CA ILE A 53 -6.14 -0.04 4.28
C ILE A 53 -7.39 -0.91 4.44
N ALA A 54 -8.02 -1.32 3.34
CA ALA A 54 -9.20 -2.19 3.35
C ALA A 54 -8.88 -3.56 3.98
N SER A 55 -7.79 -4.19 3.53
CA SER A 55 -7.33 -5.48 4.04
C SER A 55 -7.02 -5.43 5.54
N HIS A 56 -6.48 -4.30 6.01
CA HIS A 56 -6.19 -4.10 7.43
C HIS A 56 -7.47 -3.93 8.27
N ASN A 57 -8.51 -3.28 7.74
CA ASN A 57 -9.80 -3.17 8.43
C ASN A 57 -10.60 -4.49 8.42
N GLY A 58 -10.14 -5.50 7.68
CA GLY A 58 -10.90 -6.72 7.43
C GLY A 58 -12.12 -6.47 6.55
N ASP A 59 -12.18 -5.29 5.91
CA ASP A 59 -13.17 -4.99 4.90
C ASP A 59 -12.82 -5.84 3.67
N GLY A 60 -13.81 -6.55 3.16
CA GLY A 60 -13.62 -7.43 2.00
C GLY A 60 -13.02 -6.66 0.84
N PHE A 61 -12.23 -7.38 0.03
CA PHE A 61 -11.60 -6.83 -1.15
C PHE A 61 -12.62 -6.16 -2.09
N VAL A 62 -12.36 -4.91 -2.50
CA VAL A 62 -13.13 -4.24 -3.56
C VAL A 62 -12.58 -4.70 -4.92
N GLU A 63 -13.36 -5.54 -5.60
CA GLU A 63 -13.05 -6.08 -6.92
C GLU A 63 -12.81 -4.93 -7.93
N GLY A 64 -11.65 -4.96 -8.61
CA GLY A 64 -11.28 -3.98 -9.65
C GLY A 64 -10.02 -3.16 -9.39
N ALA A 65 -9.51 -3.08 -8.16
CA ALA A 65 -8.38 -2.20 -7.83
C ALA A 65 -7.01 -2.62 -8.44
N GLY A 66 -6.85 -3.87 -8.86
CA GLY A 66 -5.60 -4.35 -9.47
C GLY A 66 -5.72 -4.86 -10.91
N VAL A 67 -6.87 -4.69 -11.56
CA VAL A 67 -7.10 -5.24 -12.90
C VAL A 67 -6.21 -4.58 -13.98
N THR A 68 -5.58 -3.44 -13.68
CA THR A 68 -4.71 -2.71 -14.63
C THR A 68 -3.22 -2.79 -14.29
N ALA A 69 -2.82 -3.30 -13.12
CA ALA A 69 -1.43 -3.30 -12.70
C ALA A 69 -0.71 -4.59 -13.14
N SER A 70 0.46 -4.44 -13.78
CA SER A 70 1.31 -5.58 -14.14
C SER A 70 1.92 -6.23 -12.90
N ARG A 71 2.28 -7.53 -12.97
CA ARG A 71 3.00 -8.26 -11.89
C ARG A 71 4.24 -7.51 -11.37
N LYS A 72 4.92 -6.77 -12.25
CA LYS A 72 6.05 -5.90 -11.91
C LYS A 72 5.66 -4.78 -10.92
N ILE A 73 4.52 -4.12 -11.16
CA ILE A 73 4.02 -3.04 -10.29
C ILE A 73 3.66 -3.59 -8.92
N PHE A 74 3.02 -4.76 -8.84
CA PHE A 74 2.73 -5.37 -7.54
C PHE A 74 4.01 -5.69 -6.76
N SER A 75 5.01 -6.26 -7.44
CA SER A 75 6.29 -6.58 -6.80
C SER A 75 7.02 -5.32 -6.31
N HIS A 76 7.07 -4.27 -7.13
CA HIS A 76 7.71 -3.00 -6.76
C HIS A 76 6.97 -2.29 -5.62
N PHE A 77 5.64 -2.28 -5.63
CA PHE A 77 4.85 -1.71 -4.54
C PHE A 77 5.11 -2.46 -3.24
N GLY A 78 5.08 -3.80 -3.28
CA GLY A 78 5.33 -4.64 -2.10
C GLY A 78 6.72 -4.41 -1.49
N ASP A 79 7.75 -4.25 -2.32
CA ASP A 79 9.12 -3.94 -1.88
C ASP A 79 9.22 -2.56 -1.22
N ALA A 80 8.55 -1.56 -1.79
CA ALA A 80 8.53 -0.19 -1.28
C ALA A 80 7.59 0.04 -0.09
N LEU A 81 6.67 -0.89 0.20
CA LEU A 81 5.61 -0.69 1.18
C LEU A 81 6.18 -0.42 2.59
N VAL A 82 7.06 -1.29 3.08
CA VAL A 82 7.66 -1.14 4.42
C VAL A 82 8.51 0.12 4.56
N PRO A 83 9.47 0.42 3.66
CA PRO A 83 10.28 1.63 3.79
C PRO A 83 9.42 2.91 3.71
N LEU A 84 8.38 2.93 2.86
CA LEU A 84 7.48 4.08 2.76
C LEU A 84 6.56 4.23 3.97
N LEU A 85 6.07 3.14 4.56
CA LEU A 85 5.32 3.21 5.81
C LEU A 85 6.19 3.85 6.90
N LYS A 86 7.45 3.45 7.01
CA LYS A 86 8.41 4.03 7.97
C LYS A 86 8.75 5.50 7.68
N ASP A 87 8.86 5.88 6.42
CA ASP A 87 9.08 7.28 6.02
C ASP A 87 7.87 8.17 6.41
N VAL A 88 6.65 7.68 6.14
CA VAL A 88 5.42 8.46 6.30
C VAL A 88 4.92 8.49 7.75
N LEU A 89 4.97 7.36 8.47
CA LEU A 89 4.44 7.23 9.83
C LEU A 89 5.52 7.38 10.91
N GLY A 90 6.80 7.33 10.53
CA GLY A 90 7.95 7.39 11.43
C GLY A 90 8.63 6.03 11.60
N PRO A 91 9.87 5.99 12.12
CA PRO A 91 10.66 4.76 12.18
C PRO A 91 10.20 3.75 13.25
N ASP A 92 9.43 4.19 14.25
CA ASP A 92 9.06 3.42 15.45
C ASP A 92 7.77 2.59 15.28
N ILE A 93 7.42 2.22 14.05
CA ILE A 93 6.19 1.47 13.76
C ILE A 93 6.35 0.03 14.28
N PRO A 94 5.34 -0.51 14.99
CA PRO A 94 5.33 -1.90 15.42
C PRO A 94 5.51 -2.85 14.22
N ILE A 95 6.41 -3.82 14.37
CA ILE A 95 6.64 -4.86 13.33
C ILE A 95 5.35 -5.62 13.02
N SER A 96 4.48 -5.83 14.02
CA SER A 96 3.18 -6.48 13.84
C SER A 96 2.24 -5.71 12.90
N PHE A 97 2.28 -4.38 12.92
CA PHE A 97 1.49 -3.54 12.02
C PHE A 97 2.01 -3.67 10.58
N LEU A 98 3.34 -3.54 10.41
CA LEU A 98 4.01 -3.71 9.11
C LEU A 98 3.71 -5.09 8.51
N ALA A 99 3.82 -6.15 9.31
CA ALA A 99 3.52 -7.51 8.88
C ALA A 99 2.06 -7.67 8.43
N ARG A 100 1.09 -7.03 9.12
CA ARG A 100 -0.32 -7.05 8.72
C ARG A 100 -0.58 -6.31 7.41
N CYS A 101 0.05 -5.14 7.21
CA CYS A 101 -0.04 -4.41 5.95
C CYS A 101 0.49 -5.25 4.78
N VAL A 102 1.65 -5.89 4.96
CA VAL A 102 2.29 -6.73 3.94
C VAL A 102 1.49 -8.01 3.68
N ASP A 103 1.04 -8.71 4.73
CA ASP A 103 0.23 -9.93 4.60
C ASP A 103 -1.11 -9.63 3.90
N GLY A 104 -1.82 -8.58 4.35
CA GLY A 104 -3.07 -8.14 3.75
C GLY A 104 -2.89 -7.78 2.27
N TYR A 105 -1.83 -7.04 1.96
CA TYR A 105 -1.46 -6.71 0.58
C TYR A 105 -1.26 -7.96 -0.28
N TRP A 106 -0.37 -8.87 0.10
CA TRP A 106 -0.08 -10.05 -0.70
C TRP A 106 -1.27 -10.99 -0.83
N ARG A 107 -2.06 -11.17 0.24
CA ARG A 107 -3.31 -11.95 0.17
C ARG A 107 -4.28 -11.36 -0.85
N ALA A 108 -4.41 -10.04 -0.90
CA ALA A 108 -5.27 -9.38 -1.85
C ALA A 108 -4.73 -9.43 -3.29
N VAL A 109 -3.41 -9.28 -3.48
CA VAL A 109 -2.76 -9.47 -4.79
C VAL A 109 -2.93 -10.91 -5.28
N HIS A 110 -2.75 -11.92 -4.42
CA HIS A 110 -2.95 -13.33 -4.78
C HIS A 110 -4.41 -13.62 -5.17
N ALA A 111 -5.39 -12.98 -4.54
CA ALA A 111 -6.78 -13.09 -4.93
C ALA A 111 -7.08 -12.46 -6.32
N GLN A 112 -6.32 -11.44 -6.73
CA GLN A 112 -6.46 -10.78 -8.03
C GLN A 112 -5.71 -11.47 -9.17
N VAL A 113 -4.53 -12.01 -8.88
CA VAL A 113 -3.64 -12.65 -9.88
C VAL A 113 -3.97 -14.16 -10.01
N GLY A 114 -5.12 -14.58 -9.49
CA GLY A 114 -5.57 -15.98 -9.47
C GLY A 114 -5.27 -16.73 -10.77
N GLU A 115 -4.74 -17.94 -10.61
CA GLU A 115 -4.61 -18.97 -11.66
C GLU A 115 -5.93 -19.22 -12.41
#